data_AF-A0A1F5ES56-F1
#
_entry.id   AF-A0A1F5ES56-F1
#
_cell.length_a   1.000
_cell.length_b   1.000
_cell.length_c   1.000
_cell.angle_alpha   90.00
_cell.angle_beta   90.00
_cell.angle_gamma   90.00
#
_symmetry.space_group_name_H-M   'P 1'
#
loop_
_entity.id
_entity.type
_entity.pdbx_description
1 polymer ?
#
loop_
_entity_poly.entity_id
_entity_poly.type
_entity_poly.pdbx_seq_one_letter_code
_entity_poly.pdbx_strand_id
1 'polypeptide(L)' 'MSQDSLIILKHAPTGEVYWTTKNKKLVTRKIELKKYSKKLRKHVVFKEAKK' A
#
# COMPACT_ATOMS: atom_id res chain seq x y z
N MET A 1 -10.00 15.94 4.96
CA MET A 1 -9.46 14.85 4.10
C MET A 1 -10.39 13.65 4.21
N SER A 2 -11.18 13.35 3.17
CA SER A 2 -12.13 12.22 3.21
C SER A 2 -11.40 10.87 3.27
N GLN A 3 -11.85 9.96 4.15
CA GLN A 3 -11.36 8.57 4.26
C GLN A 3 -11.74 7.72 3.04
N ASP A 4 -12.58 8.21 2.13
CA ASP A 4 -13.05 7.47 0.95
C ASP A 4 -11.93 7.13 -0.02
N SER A 5 -10.86 7.92 -0.04
CA SER A 5 -9.69 7.69 -0.91
C SER A 5 -8.57 6.90 -0.23
N LEU A 6 -8.74 6.52 1.03
CA LEU A 6 -7.71 5.80 1.79
C LEU A 6 -7.61 4.33 1.32
N ILE A 7 -6.37 3.87 1.15
CA ILE A 7 -6.04 2.49 0.79
C ILE A 7 -4.89 1.96 1.65
N ILE A 8 -4.84 0.63 1.75
CA ILE A 8 -3.84 -0.11 2.49
C ILE A 8 -2.84 -0.71 1.53
N LEU A 9 -1.55 -0.51 1.77
CA LEU A 9 -0.47 -1.22 1.11
C LEU A 9 0.16 -2.20 2.10
N LYS A 10 0.11 -3.50 1.80
CA LYS A 10 0.62 -4.56 2.68
C LYS A 10 1.71 -5.36 1.97
N HIS A 11 2.74 -5.71 2.72
CA HIS A 11 3.70 -6.73 2.32
C HIS A 11 3.37 -8.03 3.08
N ALA A 12 2.86 -9.03 2.38
CA ALA A 12 2.38 -10.29 2.99
C ALA A 12 3.44 -11.00 3.86
N PRO A 13 4.73 -11.08 3.46
CA PRO A 13 5.76 -11.75 4.26
C PRO A 13 6.12 -11.04 5.57
N THR A 14 6.15 -9.69 5.60
CA THR A 14 6.54 -8.95 6.82
C THR A 14 5.37 -8.49 7.66
N GLY A 15 4.15 -8.51 7.11
CA GLY A 15 2.95 -8.00 7.76
C GLY A 15 2.96 -6.48 7.96
N GLU A 16 3.92 -5.77 7.34
CA GLU A 16 4.02 -4.31 7.42
C GLU A 16 2.96 -3.66 6.54
N VAL A 17 2.44 -2.54 7.04
CA VAL A 17 1.33 -1.83 6.42
C VAL A 17 1.64 -0.35 6.29
N TYR A 18 1.40 0.17 5.10
CA TYR A 18 1.39 1.60 4.82
C TYR A 18 -0.02 2.06 4.46
N TRP A 19 -0.45 3.15 5.07
CA TRP A 19 -1.65 3.85 4.67
C TRP A 19 -1.30 4.89 3.63
N THR A 20 -2.01 4.89 2.52
CA THR A 20 -1.85 5.90 1.48
C THR A 20 -3.20 6.26 0.90
N THR A 21 -3.23 7.25 0.02
CA THR A 21 -4.43 7.66 -0.69
C THR A 21 -4.29 7.29 -2.16
N LYS A 22 -5.40 6.87 -2.78
CA LYS A 22 -5.49 6.75 -4.23
C LYS A 22 -6.75 7.41 -4.74
N ASN A 23 -6.66 8.01 -5.92
CA ASN A 23 -7.84 8.44 -6.65
C ASN A 23 -8.50 7.20 -7.27
N LYS A 24 -9.53 6.67 -6.60
CA LYS A 24 -10.28 5.47 -7.02
C LYS A 24 -11.00 5.64 -8.37
N LYS A 25 -11.25 6.87 -8.82
CA LYS A 25 -11.92 7.16 -10.12
C LYS A 25 -10.97 6.99 -11.30
N LEU A 26 -9.74 7.51 -11.18
CA LEU A 26 -8.74 7.46 -12.26
C LEU A 26 -7.91 6.18 -12.24
N VAL A 27 -7.61 5.67 -11.03
CA VAL A 27 -6.76 4.48 -10.85
C VAL A 27 -7.60 3.33 -10.33
N THR A 28 -8.13 2.55 -11.27
CA THR A 28 -8.95 1.35 -11.01
C THR A 28 -8.10 0.10 -10.75
N ARG A 29 -6.85 0.08 -11.24
CA ARG A 29 -5.90 -1.02 -11.00
C ARG A 29 -5.44 -1.08 -9.55
N LYS A 30 -5.00 -2.28 -9.12
CA LYS A 30 -4.29 -2.47 -7.85
C LYS A 30 -2.92 -1.80 -7.93
N ILE A 31 -2.58 -1.03 -6.91
CA ILE A 31 -1.30 -0.35 -6.83
C ILE A 31 -0.26 -1.30 -6.23
N GLU A 32 0.93 -1.32 -6.85
CA GLU A 32 2.13 -1.94 -6.29
C GLU A 32 3.21 -0.86 -6.17
N LEU A 33 3.72 -0.64 -4.96
CA LEU A 33 4.78 0.36 -4.71
C LEU A 33 5.97 -0.29 -4.02
N LYS A 34 7.18 0.08 -4.44
CA LYS A 34 8.39 -0.22 -3.68
C LYS A 34 8.47 0.71 -2.48
N LYS A 35 8.35 0.17 -1.28
CA LYS A 35 8.54 0.90 -0.01
C LYS A 35 9.58 0.20 0.84
N TYR A 36 10.19 0.95 1.75
CA TYR A 36 11.18 0.40 2.65
C TYR A 36 10.50 -0.54 3.66
N SER A 37 11.07 -1.73 3.89
CA SER A 37 10.66 -2.61 4.97
C SER A 37 11.61 -2.43 6.15
N LYS A 38 11.10 -2.12 7.35
CA LYS A 38 11.93 -1.97 8.56
C LYS A 38 12.47 -3.33 9.00
N LYS A 39 11.68 -4.40 8.84
CA LYS A 39 12.10 -5.77 9.19
C LYS A 39 13.18 -6.31 8.27
N LEU A 40 13.04 -6.15 6.96
CA LEU A 40 14.01 -6.67 5.97
C LEU A 40 15.15 -5.69 5.67
N ARG A 41 15.05 -4.45 6.17
CA ARG A 41 16.00 -3.34 5.95
C ARG A 41 16.32 -3.07 4.47
N LYS A 42 15.34 -3.30 3.60
CA LYS A 42 15.44 -3.10 2.15
C LYS A 42 14.12 -2.65 1.55
N HIS A 43 14.16 -2.08 0.35
CA HIS A 43 12.95 -1.75 -0.40
C HIS A 43 12.32 -3.03 -0.97
N VAL A 44 11.06 -3.27 -0.62
CA VAL A 44 10.26 -4.39 -1.10
C VAL A 44 8.97 -3.88 -1.72
N VAL A 45 8.34 -4.72 -2.53
CA VAL A 45 7.09 -4.38 -3.21
C VAL A 45 5.92 -4.59 -2.25
N PHE A 46 5.21 -3.52 -1.93
CA PHE A 46 3.96 -3.55 -1.20
C PHE A 46 2.81 -3.55 -2.18
N LYS A 47 1.82 -4.40 -1.94
CA LYS A 47 0.63 -4.54 -2.79
C LYS A 47 -0.58 -3.98 -2.07
N GLU A 48 -1.51 -3.43 -2.85
CA GLU A 48 -2.78 -2.97 -2.32
C GLU A 48 -3.58 -4.12 -1.70
N ALA A 49 -3.91 -3.98 -0.42
CA ALA A 49 -4.77 -4.86 0.33
C ALA A 49 -6.16 -4.23 0.47
N LYS A 50 -7.19 -5.07 0.56
CA LYS A 50 -8.51 -4.61 0.97
C LYS A 50 -8.43 -4.10 2.41
N LYS A 51 -9.18 -3.03 2.68
CA LYS A 51 -9.50 -2.60 4.04
C LYS A 51 -10.28 -3.71 4.76
#